data_AF-A0A0G0LPN6-F1
#
_entry.id   AF-A0A0G0LPN6-F1
#
_cell.length_a   1.000
_cell.length_b   1.000
_cell.length_c   1.000
_cell.angle_alpha   90.00
_cell.angle_beta   90.00
_cell.angle_gamma   90.00
#
_symmetry.space_group_name_H-M   'P 1'
#
loop_
_entity.id
_entity.type
_entity.pdbx_description
1 polymer ?
#
loop_
_entity_poly.entity_id
_entity_poly.type
_entity_poly.pdbx_seq_one_letter_code
_entity_poly.pdbx_strand_id
1 'polypeptide(L)'
;MQVREAVIRRAKDLLLAGDLIRSGESDLNFEDLKTGFISLRTILEVAQSFTGKGRFNLDLKESIKEKEQRQYIFGLADDKGDSYSLKVLFRPRIREVKNRSEEARINFALIPETDLALKEAFTQEITHASGKKQTVNDIRLGIDLAQDIKGDVKGVSMDIGRSPSENREGDLLGKLFDLASKHGSHNPGSFDVALKDPEVFALAVSSFQANLEKYQLTMIKKSLGLS
;
A
#
# COMPACT_ATOMS: atom_id res chain seq x y z
N MET A 1 -5.95 -13.03 10.41
CA MET A 1 -7.33 -13.04 9.86
C MET A 1 -7.76 -11.63 9.39
N GLN A 2 -7.55 -10.59 10.20
CA GLN A 2 -7.91 -9.19 9.92
C GLN A 2 -7.42 -8.62 8.57
N VAL A 3 -6.13 -8.78 8.22
CA VAL A 3 -5.60 -8.31 6.91
C VAL A 3 -6.32 -8.97 5.72
N ARG A 4 -6.61 -10.27 5.82
CA ARG A 4 -7.36 -11.00 4.77
C ARG A 4 -8.77 -10.42 4.61
N GLU A 5 -9.45 -10.14 5.72
CA GLU A 5 -10.79 -9.53 5.67
C GLU A 5 -10.75 -8.13 5.08
N ALA A 6 -9.76 -7.32 5.44
CA ALA A 6 -9.56 -6.00 4.87
C ALA A 6 -9.35 -6.08 3.34
N VAL A 7 -8.55 -7.03 2.85
CA VAL A 7 -8.34 -7.27 1.41
C VAL A 7 -9.64 -7.72 0.73
N ILE A 8 -10.40 -8.65 1.33
CA ILE A 8 -11.68 -9.10 0.78
C ILE A 8 -12.68 -7.95 0.68
N ARG A 9 -12.72 -7.04 1.67
CA ARG A 9 -13.59 -5.86 1.62
C ARG A 9 -13.20 -4.94 0.46
N ARG A 10 -11.91 -4.66 0.27
CA ARG A 10 -11.44 -3.89 -0.89
C ARG A 10 -11.79 -4.58 -2.21
N ALA A 11 -11.66 -5.90 -2.31
CA ALA A 11 -12.10 -6.62 -3.50
C ALA A 11 -13.61 -6.46 -3.77
N LYS A 12 -14.46 -6.40 -2.73
CA LYS A 12 -15.89 -6.09 -2.86
C LYS A 12 -16.13 -4.64 -3.31
N ASP A 13 -15.35 -3.69 -2.80
CA ASP A 13 -15.42 -2.28 -3.24
C ASP A 13 -15.17 -2.17 -4.76
N LEU A 14 -14.21 -2.94 -5.31
CA LEU A 14 -14.00 -2.96 -6.77
C LEU A 14 -15.20 -3.51 -7.55
N LEU A 15 -15.87 -4.54 -7.03
CA LEU A 15 -17.07 -5.09 -7.68
C LEU A 15 -18.20 -4.04 -7.69
N LEU A 16 -18.40 -3.33 -6.58
CA LEU A 16 -19.37 -2.24 -6.51
C LEU A 16 -19.02 -1.09 -7.46
N ALA A 17 -17.73 -0.74 -7.58
CA ALA A 17 -17.28 0.25 -8.56
C ALA A 17 -17.65 -0.19 -9.99
N GLY A 18 -17.58 -1.49 -10.30
CA GLY A 18 -18.02 -2.02 -11.60
C GLY A 18 -19.51 -1.84 -11.86
N ASP A 19 -20.36 -2.01 -10.85
CA ASP A 19 -21.79 -1.74 -10.97
C ASP A 19 -22.08 -0.25 -11.23
N LEU A 20 -21.33 0.65 -10.60
CA LEU A 20 -21.45 2.11 -10.78
C LEU A 20 -20.93 2.58 -12.15
N ILE A 21 -19.85 1.98 -12.64
CA ILE A 21 -19.36 2.19 -14.02
C ILE A 21 -20.44 1.76 -15.01
N ARG A 22 -21.07 0.61 -14.78
CA ARG A 22 -22.15 0.10 -15.64
C ARG A 22 -23.39 0.99 -15.62
N SER A 23 -23.70 1.64 -14.50
CA SER A 23 -24.85 2.57 -14.40
C SER A 23 -24.58 3.95 -14.99
N GLY A 24 -23.35 4.24 -15.41
CA GLY A 24 -22.98 5.55 -15.98
C GLY A 24 -22.79 6.64 -14.92
N GLU A 25 -22.59 6.26 -13.66
CA GLU A 25 -22.37 7.18 -12.54
C GLU A 25 -20.89 7.58 -12.37
N SER A 26 -20.03 7.26 -13.35
CA SER A 26 -18.59 7.50 -13.32
C SER A 26 -18.02 7.77 -14.72
N ASP A 27 -16.97 8.58 -14.78
CA ASP A 27 -16.14 8.77 -15.99
C ASP A 27 -15.13 7.62 -16.21
N LEU A 28 -15.04 6.66 -15.28
CA LEU A 28 -14.25 5.45 -15.44
C LEU A 28 -14.97 4.42 -16.31
N ASN A 29 -14.20 3.53 -16.94
CA ASN A 29 -14.71 2.48 -17.82
C ASN A 29 -14.31 1.06 -17.37
N PHE A 30 -14.75 0.04 -18.11
CA PHE A 30 -14.46 -1.36 -17.76
C PHE A 30 -12.97 -1.74 -17.89
N GLU A 31 -12.20 -1.11 -18.78
CA GLU A 31 -10.76 -1.33 -18.85
C GLU A 31 -10.03 -0.74 -17.63
N ASP A 32 -10.52 0.37 -17.08
CA ASP A 32 -10.04 0.92 -15.80
C ASP A 32 -10.26 -0.07 -14.65
N LEU A 33 -11.47 -0.63 -14.56
CA LEU A 33 -11.80 -1.65 -13.55
C LEU A 33 -10.92 -2.89 -13.68
N LYS A 34 -10.73 -3.39 -14.90
CA LYS A 34 -9.85 -4.53 -15.20
C LYS A 34 -8.42 -4.25 -14.79
N THR A 35 -7.91 -3.05 -15.09
CA THR A 35 -6.57 -2.63 -14.68
C THR A 35 -6.47 -2.59 -13.15
N GLY A 36 -7.48 -2.05 -12.45
CA GLY A 36 -7.55 -2.09 -10.99
C GLY A 36 -7.47 -3.51 -10.41
N PHE A 37 -8.20 -4.48 -10.98
CA PHE A 37 -8.10 -5.88 -10.56
C PHE A 37 -6.72 -6.48 -10.82
N ILE A 38 -6.11 -6.19 -11.98
CA ILE A 38 -4.74 -6.63 -12.29
C ILE A 38 -3.77 -6.09 -11.22
N SER A 39 -3.89 -4.81 -10.87
CA SER A 39 -3.03 -4.17 -9.86
C SER A 39 -3.19 -4.74 -8.47
N LEU A 40 -4.43 -4.96 -8.02
CA LEU A 40 -4.72 -5.61 -6.75
C LEU A 40 -4.16 -7.04 -6.73
N ARG A 41 -4.27 -7.78 -7.84
CA ARG A 41 -3.65 -9.10 -7.96
C ARG A 41 -2.13 -9.01 -7.86
N THR A 42 -1.49 -8.09 -8.61
CA THR A 42 -0.04 -7.92 -8.61
C THR A 42 0.51 -7.63 -7.21
N ILE A 43 -0.10 -6.72 -6.43
CA ILE A 43 0.38 -6.43 -5.07
C ILE A 43 0.23 -7.64 -4.13
N LEU A 44 -0.82 -8.45 -4.30
CA LEU A 44 -1.03 -9.67 -3.52
C LEU A 44 -0.05 -10.79 -3.92
N GLU A 45 0.28 -10.92 -5.21
CA GLU A 45 1.29 -11.87 -5.71
C GLU A 45 2.70 -11.50 -5.21
N VAL A 46 3.03 -10.20 -5.16
CA VAL A 46 4.27 -9.72 -4.55
C VAL A 46 4.29 -10.06 -3.06
N ALA A 47 3.19 -9.83 -2.33
CA ALA A 47 3.08 -10.21 -0.92
C ALA A 47 3.25 -11.73 -0.71
N GLN A 48 2.67 -12.56 -1.59
CA GLN A 48 2.85 -14.02 -1.55
C GLN A 48 4.31 -14.43 -1.81
N SER A 49 5.06 -13.66 -2.59
CA SER A 49 6.46 -13.96 -2.91
C SER A 49 7.36 -13.94 -1.67
N PHE A 50 7.02 -13.15 -0.64
CA PHE A 50 7.68 -13.22 0.69
C PHE A 50 7.48 -14.54 1.44
N THR A 51 6.56 -15.40 0.99
CA THR A 51 6.35 -16.74 1.57
C THR A 51 7.09 -17.84 0.80
N GLY A 52 7.87 -17.48 -0.23
CA GLY A 52 8.53 -18.43 -1.13
C GLY A 52 7.59 -19.17 -2.08
N LYS A 53 6.32 -18.75 -2.17
CA LYS A 53 5.28 -19.37 -3.01
C LYS A 53 4.81 -18.47 -4.18
N GLY A 54 5.39 -17.29 -4.33
CA GLY A 54 5.01 -16.34 -5.37
C GLY A 54 5.92 -16.43 -6.60
N ARG A 55 5.52 -15.73 -7.67
CA ARG A 55 6.22 -15.72 -8.97
C ARG A 55 7.37 -14.70 -9.06
N PHE A 56 7.45 -13.77 -8.12
CA PHE A 56 8.47 -12.73 -8.15
C PHE A 56 9.73 -13.17 -7.39
N ASN A 57 10.88 -12.99 -8.03
CA ASN A 57 12.16 -13.07 -7.33
C ASN A 57 12.42 -11.73 -6.64
N LEU A 58 12.54 -11.75 -5.31
CA LEU A 58 12.83 -10.56 -4.53
C LEU A 58 14.33 -10.45 -4.26
N ASP A 59 14.90 -9.31 -4.65
CA ASP A 59 16.29 -8.98 -4.34
C ASP A 59 16.35 -7.70 -3.51
N LEU A 60 17.01 -7.74 -2.35
CA LEU A 60 17.14 -6.56 -1.50
C LEU A 60 18.20 -5.63 -2.10
N LYS A 61 17.78 -4.46 -2.56
CA LYS A 61 18.66 -3.44 -3.14
C LYS A 61 19.19 -2.47 -2.10
N GLU A 62 18.34 -2.05 -1.18
CA GLU A 62 18.68 -1.01 -0.21
C GLU A 62 17.95 -1.22 1.13
N SER A 63 18.64 -0.88 2.22
CA SER A 63 18.08 -0.81 3.57
C SER A 63 18.46 0.52 4.20
N ILE A 64 17.46 1.34 4.51
CA ILE A 64 17.63 2.70 5.04
C ILE A 64 17.08 2.74 6.46
N LYS A 65 17.90 3.29 7.37
CA LYS A 65 17.54 3.55 8.77
C LYS A 65 17.55 5.05 9.01
N GLU A 66 16.39 5.64 9.26
CA GLU A 66 16.27 7.06 9.60
C GLU A 66 15.51 7.21 10.92
N LYS A 67 16.25 7.50 12.00
CA LYS A 67 15.69 7.54 13.37
C LYS A 67 14.95 6.22 13.68
N GLU A 68 13.66 6.29 14.04
CA GLU A 68 12.78 5.13 14.30
C GLU A 68 12.15 4.53 13.04
N GLN A 69 12.38 5.13 11.88
CA GLN A 69 11.88 4.62 10.60
C GLN A 69 12.84 3.59 10.02
N ARG A 70 12.28 2.58 9.36
CA ARG A 70 13.02 1.64 8.51
C ARG A 70 12.39 1.60 7.13
N GLN A 71 13.23 1.55 6.11
CA GLN A 71 12.79 1.36 4.74
C GLN A 71 13.65 0.29 4.09
N TYR A 72 13.00 -0.61 3.35
CA TYR A 72 13.67 -1.60 2.50
C TYR A 72 13.20 -1.40 1.07
N ILE A 73 14.12 -1.49 0.12
CA ILE A 73 13.83 -1.43 -1.31
C ILE A 73 14.22 -2.77 -1.93
N PHE A 74 13.24 -3.44 -2.51
CA PHE A 74 13.42 -4.69 -3.22
C PHE A 74 13.29 -4.46 -4.73
N GLY A 75 14.18 -5.06 -5.51
CA GLY A 75 13.96 -5.27 -6.93
C GLY A 75 13.15 -6.55 -7.14
N LEU A 76 12.21 -6.50 -8.06
CA LEU A 76 11.34 -7.60 -8.43
C LEU A 76 11.41 -7.77 -9.95
N ALA A 77 11.52 -9.01 -10.41
CA ALA A 77 11.34 -9.37 -11.80
C ALA A 77 10.31 -10.49 -11.88
N ASP A 78 9.39 -10.38 -12.82
CA ASP A 78 8.45 -11.44 -13.13
C ASP A 78 8.97 -12.37 -14.23
N ASP A 79 8.22 -13.43 -14.49
CA ASP A 79 8.53 -14.46 -15.48
C ASP A 79 8.40 -13.98 -16.94
N LYS A 80 7.79 -12.81 -17.16
CA LYS A 80 7.56 -12.20 -18.48
C LYS A 80 8.60 -11.12 -18.81
N GLY A 81 9.50 -10.82 -17.88
CA GLY A 81 10.55 -9.81 -18.05
C GLY A 81 10.15 -8.43 -17.53
N ASP A 82 8.99 -8.28 -16.90
CA ASP A 82 8.61 -7.03 -16.27
C ASP A 82 9.32 -6.85 -14.93
N SER A 83 9.85 -5.65 -14.69
CA SER A 83 10.52 -5.29 -13.45
C SER A 83 9.74 -4.25 -12.64
N TYR A 84 9.86 -4.40 -11.32
CA TYR A 84 9.24 -3.54 -10.33
C TYR A 84 10.19 -3.25 -9.18
N SER A 85 10.00 -2.11 -8.53
CA SER A 85 10.63 -1.80 -7.24
C SER A 85 9.58 -1.81 -6.14
N LEU A 86 9.79 -2.60 -5.09
CA LEU A 86 8.95 -2.58 -3.90
C LEU A 86 9.66 -1.84 -2.78
N LYS A 87 9.08 -0.72 -2.34
CA LYS A 87 9.49 0.01 -1.15
C LYS A 87 8.61 -0.39 0.03
N VAL A 88 9.22 -0.97 1.07
CA VAL A 88 8.54 -1.32 2.32
C VAL A 88 9.02 -0.37 3.40
N LEU A 89 8.10 0.42 3.95
CA LEU A 89 8.35 1.43 4.96
C LEU A 89 7.68 1.02 6.28
N PHE A 90 8.46 1.05 7.35
CA PHE A 90 7.99 0.86 8.73
C PHE A 90 8.18 2.14 9.52
N ARG A 91 7.10 2.61 10.13
CA ARG A 91 7.10 3.71 11.08
C ARG A 91 6.22 3.34 12.27
N PRO A 92 6.80 2.91 13.40
CA PRO A 92 6.03 2.34 14.50
C PRO A 92 5.23 3.38 15.30
N ARG A 93 5.65 4.65 15.30
CA ARG A 93 5.07 5.72 16.12
C ARG A 93 4.68 6.92 15.26
N ILE A 94 3.64 7.63 15.68
CA ILE A 94 3.28 8.94 15.14
C ILE A 94 4.41 9.92 15.45
N ARG A 95 4.75 10.79 14.49
CA ARG A 95 5.86 11.74 14.65
C ARG A 95 5.43 13.15 14.31
N GLU A 96 5.74 14.09 15.18
CA GLU A 96 5.58 15.51 14.90
C GLU A 96 6.77 16.02 14.08
N VAL A 97 6.50 16.53 12.88
CA VAL A 97 7.51 17.10 11.97
C VAL A 97 7.01 18.43 11.45
N LYS A 98 7.59 19.55 11.89
CA LYS A 98 7.32 20.91 11.33
C LYS A 98 5.82 21.19 11.08
N ASN A 99 5.03 21.29 12.15
CA ASN A 99 3.60 21.61 12.14
C ASN A 99 2.70 20.58 11.41
N ARG A 100 3.19 19.35 11.20
CA ARG A 100 2.37 18.22 10.75
C ARG A 100 2.67 16.97 11.58
N SER A 101 1.65 16.16 11.77
CA SER A 101 1.80 14.82 12.33
C SER A 101 1.98 13.81 11.21
N GLU A 102 3.00 12.97 11.31
CA GLU A 102 3.26 11.87 10.40
C GLU A 102 2.76 10.57 11.04
N GLU A 103 1.78 9.92 10.42
CA GLU A 103 1.12 8.71 10.93
C GLU A 103 2.09 7.55 11.17
N ALA A 104 1.84 6.76 12.23
CA ALA A 104 2.42 5.44 12.37
C ALA A 104 1.88 4.51 11.27
N ARG A 105 2.77 3.76 10.61
CA ARG A 105 2.39 2.95 9.45
C ARG A 105 3.31 1.79 9.10
N ILE A 106 2.71 0.83 8.38
CA ILE A 106 3.40 -0.09 7.47
C ILE A 106 2.95 0.27 6.06
N ASN A 107 3.88 0.55 5.15
CA ASN A 107 3.54 0.94 3.79
C ASN A 107 4.34 0.14 2.77
N PHE A 108 3.62 -0.50 1.85
CA PHE A 108 4.16 -1.17 0.68
C PHE A 108 3.85 -0.30 -0.53
N ALA A 109 4.89 0.15 -1.23
CA ALA A 109 4.76 0.94 -2.46
C ALA A 109 5.44 0.17 -3.58
N LEU A 110 4.64 -0.40 -4.49
CA LEU A 110 5.10 -1.11 -5.67
C LEU A 110 5.17 -0.14 -6.85
N ILE A 111 6.36 0.04 -7.41
CA ILE A 111 6.64 0.98 -8.50
C ILE A 111 6.94 0.15 -9.75
N PRO A 112 6.06 0.17 -10.76
CA PRO A 112 6.36 -0.45 -12.04
C PRO A 112 7.51 0.29 -12.73
N GLU A 113 8.52 -0.46 -13.18
CA GLU A 113 9.66 0.12 -13.91
C GLU A 113 9.51 -0.06 -15.42
N THR A 114 9.16 -1.27 -15.88
CA THR A 114 8.98 -1.60 -17.31
C THR A 114 7.52 -1.76 -17.72
N ASP A 115 6.63 -2.12 -16.80
CA ASP A 115 5.19 -2.26 -17.07
C ASP A 115 4.54 -0.87 -17.18
N LEU A 116 4.57 -0.33 -18.41
CA LEU A 116 4.12 1.03 -18.72
C LEU A 116 2.62 1.22 -18.50
N ALA A 117 1.82 0.19 -18.75
CA ALA A 117 0.37 0.25 -18.57
C ALA A 117 0.00 0.41 -17.09
N LEU A 118 0.63 -0.38 -16.20
CA LEU A 118 0.47 -0.15 -14.76
C LEU A 118 1.07 1.19 -14.35
N LYS A 119 2.26 1.56 -14.84
CA LYS A 119 2.89 2.84 -14.49
C LYS A 119 1.99 4.03 -14.78
N GLU A 120 1.35 4.05 -15.95
CA GLU A 120 0.38 5.08 -16.34
C GLU A 120 -0.85 5.07 -15.42
N ALA A 121 -1.45 3.91 -15.17
CA ALA A 121 -2.62 3.76 -14.31
C ALA A 121 -2.41 4.27 -12.87
N PHE A 122 -1.18 4.22 -12.35
CA PHE A 122 -0.84 4.69 -11.00
C PHE A 122 -0.16 6.04 -10.94
N THR A 123 -0.01 6.69 -12.10
CA THR A 123 0.49 8.05 -12.15
C THR A 123 -0.52 8.98 -11.48
N GLN A 124 -0.02 9.78 -10.55
CA GLN A 124 -0.81 10.78 -9.84
C GLN A 124 0.05 11.99 -9.52
N GLU A 125 -0.59 13.16 -9.56
CA GLU A 125 0.02 14.40 -9.13
C GLU A 125 -0.37 14.73 -7.69
N ILE A 126 0.63 15.09 -6.88
CA ILE A 126 0.47 15.56 -5.50
C ILE A 126 0.95 17.00 -5.44
N THR A 127 0.09 17.90 -4.97
CA THR A 127 0.45 19.29 -4.68
C THR A 127 0.83 19.40 -3.20
N HIS A 128 2.09 19.72 -2.92
CA HIS A 128 2.55 19.95 -1.55
C HIS A 128 2.08 21.30 -1.03
N ALA A 129 2.07 21.49 0.29
CA ALA A 129 1.70 22.76 0.92
C ALA A 129 2.54 23.97 0.45
N SER A 130 3.73 23.73 -0.09
CA SER A 130 4.57 24.75 -0.73
C SER A 130 4.12 25.16 -2.15
N GLY A 131 3.04 24.56 -2.67
CA GLY A 131 2.61 24.68 -4.06
C GLY A 131 3.41 23.82 -5.04
N LYS A 132 4.48 23.14 -4.58
CA LYS A 132 5.28 22.26 -5.43
C LYS A 132 4.48 21.02 -5.83
N LYS A 133 4.36 20.77 -7.13
CA LYS A 133 3.79 19.54 -7.68
C LYS A 133 4.82 18.42 -7.70
N GLN A 134 4.39 17.20 -7.39
CA GLN A 134 5.18 15.99 -7.47
C GLN A 134 4.36 14.88 -8.13
N THR A 135 4.90 14.28 -9.18
CA THR A 135 4.34 13.07 -9.78
C THR A 135 4.88 11.84 -9.04
N VAL A 136 3.98 10.91 -8.70
CA VAL A 136 4.32 9.58 -8.18
C VAL A 136 3.55 8.53 -8.97
N ASN A 137 4.07 7.30 -9.00
CA ASN A 137 3.58 6.20 -9.84
C ASN A 137 3.57 4.86 -9.08
N ASP A 138 3.35 4.89 -7.77
CA ASP A 138 3.35 3.72 -6.90
C ASP A 138 1.94 3.16 -6.64
N ILE A 139 1.80 1.83 -6.74
CA ILE A 139 0.66 1.09 -6.18
C ILE A 139 0.89 0.95 -4.69
N ARG A 140 0.09 1.65 -3.89
CA ARG A 140 0.22 1.69 -2.43
C ARG A 140 -0.65 0.62 -1.76
N LEU A 141 -0.11 -0.05 -0.74
CA LEU A 141 -0.87 -0.67 0.34
C LEU A 141 -0.34 -0.13 1.67
N GLY A 142 -1.15 0.67 2.36
CA GLY A 142 -0.85 1.23 3.67
C GLY A 142 -1.67 0.57 4.76
N ILE A 143 -1.05 0.28 5.90
CA ILE A 143 -1.73 -0.01 7.17
C ILE A 143 -1.33 1.11 8.11
N ASP A 144 -2.27 1.99 8.41
CA ASP A 144 -2.02 3.25 9.10
C ASP A 144 -2.79 3.29 10.43
N LEU A 145 -2.19 3.88 11.45
CA LEU A 145 -2.90 4.27 12.66
C LEU A 145 -3.65 5.58 12.38
N ALA A 146 -4.91 5.47 11.98
CA ALA A 146 -5.72 6.59 11.51
C ALA A 146 -6.04 7.58 12.64
N GLN A 147 -5.79 8.87 12.39
CA GLN A 147 -6.13 9.97 13.27
C GLN A 147 -7.22 10.86 12.65
N ASP A 148 -8.02 11.53 13.46
CA ASP A 148 -8.91 12.59 12.97
C ASP A 148 -8.19 13.95 12.84
N ILE A 149 -8.94 14.97 12.43
CA ILE A 149 -8.46 16.35 12.29
C ILE A 149 -7.91 16.96 13.59
N LYS A 150 -8.25 16.39 14.76
CA LYS A 150 -7.75 16.83 16.06
C LYS A 150 -6.50 16.04 16.50
N GLY A 151 -6.09 15.03 15.71
CA GLY A 151 -5.01 14.12 16.06
C GLY A 151 -5.46 12.94 16.94
N ASP A 152 -6.76 12.80 17.21
CA ASP A 152 -7.25 11.70 18.02
C ASP A 152 -7.24 10.41 17.21
N VAL A 153 -6.60 9.36 17.73
CA VAL A 153 -6.58 8.06 17.08
C VAL A 153 -8.01 7.52 16.98
N LYS A 154 -8.44 7.12 15.78
CA LYS A 154 -9.75 6.51 15.52
C LYS A 154 -9.69 5.00 15.45
N GLY A 155 -8.60 4.45 14.91
CA GLY A 155 -8.38 3.02 14.76
C GLY A 155 -7.26 2.74 13.78
N VAL A 156 -7.22 1.52 13.25
CA VAL A 156 -6.30 1.15 12.17
C VAL A 156 -7.08 1.07 10.86
N SER A 157 -6.55 1.67 9.81
CA SER A 157 -7.08 1.57 8.45
C SER A 157 -6.13 0.77 7.56
N MET A 158 -6.70 0.18 6.51
CA MET A 158 -5.93 -0.32 5.39
C MET A 158 -6.41 0.33 4.11
N ASP A 159 -5.48 1.02 3.47
CA ASP A 159 -5.70 1.75 2.23
C ASP A 159 -4.93 1.05 1.10
N ILE A 160 -5.60 0.88 -0.04
CA ILE A 160 -4.99 0.39 -1.27
C ILE A 160 -5.16 1.47 -2.33
N GLY A 161 -4.08 1.81 -3.04
CA GLY A 161 -4.04 2.98 -3.90
C GLY A 161 -4.12 4.29 -3.09
N ARG A 162 -4.41 5.38 -3.79
CA ARG A 162 -4.51 6.72 -3.23
C ARG A 162 -5.73 7.43 -3.78
N SER A 163 -6.75 7.58 -2.94
CA SER A 163 -7.99 8.28 -3.34
C SER A 163 -7.76 9.76 -3.64
N PRO A 164 -8.58 10.37 -4.51
CA PRO A 164 -8.56 11.81 -4.72
C PRO A 164 -8.71 12.60 -3.41
N SER A 165 -8.08 13.77 -3.35
CA SER A 165 -8.24 14.74 -2.25
C SER A 165 -7.97 16.15 -2.80
N GLU A 166 -8.18 17.19 -2.00
CA GLU A 166 -7.92 18.59 -2.41
C GLU A 166 -6.53 18.79 -3.05
N ASN A 167 -5.53 18.07 -2.54
CA ASN A 167 -4.13 18.21 -2.96
C ASN A 167 -3.62 17.03 -3.83
N ARG A 168 -4.51 16.14 -4.30
CA ARG A 168 -4.11 14.91 -5.01
C ARG A 168 -5.20 14.44 -5.97
N GLU A 169 -4.82 14.21 -7.23
CA GLU A 169 -5.75 13.70 -8.26
C GLU A 169 -6.19 12.24 -8.01
N GLY A 170 -5.35 11.47 -7.32
CA GLY A 170 -5.55 10.06 -7.00
C GLY A 170 -5.12 9.13 -8.14
N ASP A 171 -4.74 7.90 -7.77
CA ASP A 171 -4.46 6.84 -8.75
C ASP A 171 -5.72 6.06 -9.14
N LEU A 172 -5.62 5.20 -10.15
CA LEU A 172 -6.76 4.43 -10.67
C LEU A 172 -7.48 3.61 -9.59
N LEU A 173 -6.74 2.88 -8.75
CA LEU A 173 -7.33 2.12 -7.65
C LEU A 173 -8.02 3.04 -6.64
N GLY A 174 -7.37 4.14 -6.27
CA GLY A 174 -7.92 5.13 -5.36
C GLY A 174 -9.21 5.74 -5.87
N LYS A 175 -9.31 6.03 -7.17
CA LYS A 175 -10.53 6.51 -7.84
C LYS A 175 -11.64 5.45 -7.84
N LEU A 176 -11.30 4.18 -8.15
CA LEU A 176 -12.25 3.06 -8.09
C LEU A 176 -12.79 2.84 -6.66
N PHE A 177 -11.92 2.88 -5.65
CA PHE A 177 -12.34 2.73 -4.25
C PHE A 177 -13.13 3.94 -3.72
N ASP A 178 -12.81 5.15 -4.19
CA ASP A 178 -13.56 6.36 -3.84
C ASP A 178 -14.99 6.31 -4.37
N LEU A 179 -15.21 5.78 -5.58
CA LEU A 179 -16.57 5.53 -6.11
C LEU A 179 -17.37 4.65 -5.16
N ALA A 180 -16.86 3.47 -4.80
CA ALA A 180 -17.57 2.57 -3.88
C ALA A 180 -17.75 3.18 -2.48
N SER A 181 -16.79 3.98 -2.01
CA SER A 181 -16.84 4.63 -0.69
C SER A 181 -17.92 5.71 -0.62
N LYS A 182 -18.11 6.50 -1.68
CA LYS A 182 -19.19 7.51 -1.78
C LYS A 182 -20.59 6.90 -1.67
N HIS A 183 -20.73 5.61 -1.99
CA HIS A 183 -21.97 4.85 -1.84
C HIS A 183 -22.08 4.13 -0.47
N GLY A 184 -21.30 4.55 0.52
CA GLY A 184 -21.45 4.11 1.92
C GLY A 184 -20.89 2.72 2.24
N SER A 185 -20.09 2.13 1.34
CA SER A 185 -19.57 0.76 1.52
C SER A 185 -18.24 0.70 2.30
N HIS A 186 -17.65 1.85 2.62
CA HIS A 186 -16.38 1.91 3.35
C HIS A 186 -16.55 1.54 4.83
N ASN A 187 -16.11 0.34 5.24
CA ASN A 187 -16.17 -0.09 6.63
C ASN A 187 -14.77 -0.16 7.28
N PRO A 188 -14.45 0.76 8.22
CA PRO A 188 -13.15 0.81 8.89
C PRO A 188 -12.92 -0.32 9.91
N GLY A 189 -13.94 -1.09 10.29
CA GLY A 189 -13.86 -2.12 11.32
C GLY A 189 -13.24 -3.44 10.88
N SER A 190 -12.10 -3.42 10.18
CA SER A 190 -11.38 -4.65 9.77
C SER A 190 -10.29 -5.05 10.77
N PHE A 191 -9.96 -4.16 11.70
CA PHE A 191 -8.90 -4.34 12.69
C PHE A 191 -9.46 -4.36 14.10
N ASP A 192 -8.80 -5.13 14.97
CA ASP A 192 -9.13 -5.18 16.39
C ASP A 192 -9.02 -3.79 17.04
N VAL A 193 -9.94 -3.46 17.92
CA VAL A 193 -9.94 -2.21 18.69
C VAL A 193 -8.64 -2.07 19.50
N ALA A 194 -8.03 -3.18 19.94
CA ALA A 194 -6.75 -3.15 20.65
C ALA A 194 -5.62 -2.52 19.81
N LEU A 195 -5.65 -2.65 18.47
CA LEU A 195 -4.64 -2.05 17.59
C LEU A 195 -4.76 -0.52 17.48
N LYS A 196 -5.83 0.08 18.03
CA LYS A 196 -5.96 1.52 18.20
C LYS A 196 -4.97 2.07 19.23
N ASP A 197 -4.53 1.26 20.18
CA ASP A 197 -3.52 1.66 21.15
C ASP A 197 -2.17 1.86 20.42
N PRO A 198 -1.57 3.08 20.46
CA PRO A 198 -0.32 3.37 19.77
C PRO A 198 0.84 2.46 20.16
N GLU A 199 0.91 2.00 21.42
CA GLU A 199 1.99 1.11 21.87
C GLU A 199 1.79 -0.31 21.34
N VAL A 200 0.54 -0.80 21.32
CA VAL A 200 0.20 -2.09 20.72
C VAL A 200 0.48 -2.07 19.21
N PHE A 201 0.10 -0.98 18.53
CA PHE A 201 0.41 -0.80 17.11
C PHE A 201 1.92 -0.77 16.87
N ALA A 202 2.68 -0.01 17.66
CA ALA A 202 4.14 0.07 17.54
C ALA A 202 4.81 -1.30 17.71
N LEU A 203 4.34 -2.12 18.66
CA LEU A 203 4.79 -3.51 18.83
C LEU A 203 4.47 -4.38 17.62
N ALA A 204 3.28 -4.25 17.05
CA ALA A 204 2.89 -5.00 15.85
C ALA A 204 3.76 -4.62 14.63
N VAL A 205 4.01 -3.32 14.41
CA VAL A 205 4.91 -2.82 13.35
C VAL A 205 6.33 -3.36 13.54
N SER A 206 6.85 -3.28 14.77
CA SER A 206 8.21 -3.73 15.09
C SER A 206 8.35 -5.25 14.90
N SER A 207 7.33 -6.02 15.26
CA SER A 207 7.27 -7.47 15.05
C SER A 207 7.24 -7.81 13.56
N PHE A 208 6.49 -7.05 12.75
CA PHE A 208 6.46 -7.25 11.30
C PHE A 208 7.83 -6.95 10.68
N GLN A 209 8.46 -5.84 11.08
CA GLN A 209 9.81 -5.50 10.63
C GLN A 209 10.82 -6.61 10.95
N ALA A 210 10.83 -7.12 12.20
CA ALA A 210 11.74 -8.20 12.60
C ALA A 210 11.52 -9.49 11.79
N ASN A 211 10.27 -9.81 11.45
CA ASN A 211 9.96 -10.96 10.59
C ASN A 211 10.48 -10.76 9.16
N LEU A 212 10.37 -9.54 8.62
CA LEU A 212 10.93 -9.22 7.30
C LEU A 212 12.46 -9.34 7.30
N GLU A 213 13.13 -8.84 8.33
CA GLU A 213 14.59 -8.96 8.50
C GLU A 213 15.03 -10.43 8.59
N LYS A 214 14.27 -11.27 9.33
CA LYS A 214 14.53 -12.72 9.39
C LYS A 214 14.39 -13.40 8.03
N TYR A 215 13.38 -13.00 7.25
CA TYR A 215 13.21 -13.49 5.88
C TYR A 215 14.40 -13.10 5.00
N GLN A 216 14.87 -11.85 5.08
CA GLN A 216 16.05 -11.39 4.34
C GLN A 216 17.30 -12.21 4.67
N LEU A 217 17.57 -12.45 5.96
CA LEU A 217 18.69 -13.30 6.38
C LEU A 217 18.59 -14.70 5.79
N THR A 218 17.38 -15.25 5.70
CA THR A 218 17.15 -16.57 5.09
C THR A 218 17.42 -16.55 3.58
N MET A 219 17.00 -15.50 2.87
CA MET A 219 17.29 -15.35 1.44
C MET A 219 18.78 -15.21 1.15
N ILE A 220 19.50 -14.40 1.94
CA ILE A 220 20.95 -14.22 1.82
C ILE A 220 21.69 -15.54 2.08
N LYS A 221 21.32 -16.28 3.13
CA LYS A 221 21.92 -17.60 3.39
C LYS A 221 21.70 -18.56 2.22
N LYS A 222 20.49 -18.59 1.67
CA LYS A 222 20.16 -19.43 0.51
C LYS A 222 20.96 -19.06 -0.74
N SER A 223 21.15 -17.77 -1.03
CA SER A 223 21.95 -17.33 -2.19
C SER A 223 23.44 -17.62 -2.04
N LEU A 224 23.93 -17.70 -0.80
CA LEU A 224 25.31 -18.08 -0.46
C LEU A 224 25.51 -19.60 -0.29
N GLY A 225 24.46 -20.42 -0.45
CA GLY A 225 24.54 -21.87 -0.24
C GLY A 225 24.76 -22.29 1.21
N LEU A 226 24.44 -21.42 2.18
CA LEU A 226 24.59 -21.67 3.61
C LEU A 226 23.27 -22.20 4.19
N SER A 227 23.33 -23.32 4.92
CA SER A 227 22.21 -23.88 5.70
C SER A 227 22.08 -23.22 7.06
#